data_AF-A0A933BZX2-F1
#
_entry.id   AF-A0A933BZX2-F1
#
_cell.length_a   1.000
_cell.length_b   1.000
_cell.length_c   1.000
_cell.angle_alpha   90.00
_cell.angle_beta   90.00
_cell.angle_gamma   90.00
#
_symmetry.space_group_name_H-M   'P 1'
#
loop_
_entity.id
_entity.type
_entity.pdbx_description
1 polymer ?
#
loop_
_entity_poly.entity_id
_entity_poly.type
_entity_poly.pdbx_seq_one_letter_code
_entity_poly.pdbx_strand_id
1 'polypeptide(L)'
;MRRRWLEDVARAIGGFTRSFRARSTEILEFELREQENVFALLVLGAFAGFPSPPAGVGLRLGPHLARELYVMVRRAGTLDDVSGELFGLIDIG
;
A
#
# COMPACT_ATOMS: atom_id res chain seq x y z
N MET A 1 29.54 -35.92 26.59
CA MET A 1 29.53 -35.76 25.12
C MET A 1 28.15 -35.88 24.48
N ARG A 2 27.32 -36.90 24.81
CA ARG A 2 26.00 -37.13 24.19
C ARG A 2 24.95 -36.00 24.34
N ARG A 3 24.88 -35.30 25.48
CA ARG A 3 23.85 -34.26 25.73
C ARG A 3 24.06 -32.97 24.93
N ARG A 4 25.31 -32.52 24.81
CA ARG A 4 25.67 -31.27 24.10
C ARG A 4 25.33 -31.34 22.60
N TRP A 5 25.52 -32.50 21.99
CA TRP A 5 25.22 -32.72 20.57
C TRP A 5 23.72 -32.63 20.25
N LEU A 6 22.86 -33.07 21.17
CA LEU A 6 21.40 -32.98 21.00
C LEU A 6 20.89 -31.53 21.12
N GLU A 7 21.48 -30.75 22.02
CA GLU A 7 21.14 -29.32 22.19
C GLU A 7 21.56 -28.48 20.99
N ASP A 8 22.71 -28.80 20.38
CA ASP A 8 23.20 -28.12 19.18
C ASP A 8 22.36 -28.44 17.95
N VAL A 9 21.94 -29.70 17.78
CA VAL A 9 21.01 -30.10 16.72
C VAL A 9 19.61 -29.49 16.92
N ALA A 10 19.09 -29.47 18.14
CA ALA A 10 17.80 -28.85 18.44
C ALA A 10 17.81 -27.34 18.16
N ARG A 11 18.90 -26.65 18.51
CA ARG A 11 19.07 -25.22 18.18
C ARG A 11 19.19 -24.99 16.67
N ALA A 12 19.90 -25.85 15.96
CA ALA A 12 20.03 -25.74 14.50
C ALA A 12 18.68 -25.93 13.79
N ILE A 13 17.87 -26.92 14.19
CA ILE A 13 16.53 -27.16 13.64
C ILE A 13 15.57 -26.01 14.00
N GLY A 14 15.63 -25.49 15.22
CA GLY A 14 14.84 -24.33 15.65
C GLY A 14 15.19 -23.05 14.88
N GLY A 15 16.48 -22.81 14.61
CA GLY A 15 16.93 -21.68 13.79
C GLY A 15 16.51 -21.82 12.32
N PHE A 16 16.63 -23.03 11.77
CA PHE A 16 16.25 -23.32 10.39
C PHE A 16 14.75 -23.12 10.15
N THR A 17 13.90 -23.68 11.01
CA THR A 17 12.43 -23.56 10.89
C THR A 17 11.95 -22.12 11.02
N ARG A 18 12.54 -21.34 11.93
CA ARG A 18 12.21 -19.92 12.10
C ARG A 18 12.59 -19.09 10.87
N SER A 19 13.77 -19.33 10.31
CA SER A 19 14.24 -18.66 9.10
C SER A 19 13.41 -19.02 7.86
N PHE A 20 13.05 -20.30 7.72
CA PHE A 20 12.18 -20.77 6.64
C PHE A 20 10.80 -20.11 6.71
N ARG A 21 10.23 -20.03 7.92
CA ARG A 21 8.93 -19.38 8.12
C ARG A 21 8.94 -17.90 7.76
N ALA A 22 9.97 -17.17 8.17
CA ALA A 22 10.10 -15.75 7.87
C ALA A 22 10.24 -15.50 6.36
N ARG A 23 11.04 -16.32 5.67
CA ARG A 23 11.32 -16.16 4.24
C ARG A 23 10.14 -16.57 3.37
N SER A 24 9.31 -17.53 3.81
CA SER A 24 8.11 -17.95 3.08
C SER A 24 6.98 -16.91 3.11
N THR A 25 6.88 -16.09 4.16
CA THR A 25 5.83 -15.06 4.24
C THR A 25 6.25 -13.74 3.59
N GLU A 26 7.54 -13.41 3.61
CA GLU A 26 8.09 -12.18 3.05
C GLU A 26 7.77 -12.00 1.56
N ILE A 27 7.87 -13.07 0.76
CA ILE A 27 7.57 -13.03 -0.68
C ILE A 27 6.08 -12.79 -0.93
N LEU A 28 5.21 -13.43 -0.15
CA LEU A 28 3.76 -13.25 -0.25
C LEU A 28 3.34 -11.85 0.17
N GLU A 29 3.96 -11.29 1.20
CA GLU A 29 3.73 -9.90 1.63
C GLU A 29 4.16 -8.90 0.55
N PHE A 30 5.28 -9.16 -0.14
CA PHE A 30 5.72 -8.35 -1.27
C PHE A 30 4.75 -8.41 -2.46
N GLU A 31 4.32 -9.61 -2.86
CA GLU A 31 3.34 -9.80 -3.93
C GLU A 31 1.99 -9.13 -3.62
N LEU A 32 1.53 -9.24 -2.37
CA LEU A 32 0.31 -8.57 -1.92
C LEU A 32 0.43 -7.05 -2.08
N ARG A 33 1.56 -6.49 -1.66
CA ARG A 33 1.81 -5.03 -1.72
C ARG A 33 1.84 -4.52 -3.16
N GLU A 34 2.45 -5.27 -4.08
CA GLU A 34 2.46 -4.92 -5.51
C GLU A 34 1.07 -5.02 -6.13
N GLN A 35 0.28 -6.04 -5.77
CA GLN A 35 -1.12 -6.12 -6.22
C GLN A 35 -1.96 -4.95 -5.70
N GLU A 36 -1.81 -4.56 -4.44
CA GLU A 36 -2.51 -3.41 -3.87
C GLU A 36 -2.14 -2.09 -4.60
N ASN A 37 -0.88 -1.91 -5.00
CA ASN A 37 -0.42 -0.76 -5.78
C ASN A 37 -1.03 -0.73 -7.19
N VAL A 38 -0.96 -1.85 -7.92
CA VAL A 38 -1.56 -1.97 -9.27
C VAL A 38 -3.06 -1.75 -9.21
N PHE A 39 -3.69 -2.27 -8.16
CA PHE A 39 -5.11 -2.10 -7.93
C PHE A 39 -5.52 -0.67 -7.62
N ALA A 40 -4.76 0.05 -6.79
CA ALA A 40 -4.96 1.46 -6.55
C ALA A 40 -4.81 2.26 -7.86
N LEU A 41 -3.83 1.93 -8.71
CA LEU A 41 -3.66 2.52 -10.03
C LEU A 41 -4.83 2.21 -10.97
N LEU A 42 -5.38 1.00 -10.93
CA LEU A 42 -6.60 0.69 -11.68
C LEU A 42 -7.73 1.59 -11.16
N VAL A 43 -8.10 1.49 -9.88
CA VAL A 43 -9.27 2.17 -9.30
C VAL A 43 -9.17 3.70 -9.39
N LEU A 44 -8.00 4.28 -9.10
CA LEU A 44 -7.79 5.72 -9.06
C LEU A 44 -7.23 6.30 -10.36
N GLY A 45 -6.50 5.52 -11.16
CA GLY A 45 -5.99 5.96 -12.47
C GLY A 45 -7.10 6.30 -13.46
N ALA A 46 -8.28 5.70 -13.28
CA ALA A 46 -9.53 6.10 -13.90
C ALA A 46 -9.82 7.61 -13.80
N PHE A 47 -9.63 8.17 -12.60
CA PHE A 47 -9.86 9.57 -12.30
C PHE A 47 -8.71 10.47 -12.78
N ALA A 48 -7.54 9.89 -13.09
CA ALA A 48 -6.41 10.56 -13.73
C ALA A 48 -6.46 10.52 -15.27
N GLY A 49 -7.54 10.00 -15.88
CA GLY A 49 -7.75 9.97 -17.32
C GLY A 49 -7.39 8.65 -18.02
N PHE A 50 -7.00 7.61 -17.30
CA PHE A 50 -6.87 6.24 -17.85
C PHE A 50 -8.26 5.58 -17.96
N PRO A 51 -8.48 4.63 -18.91
CA PRO A 51 -9.78 3.96 -19.04
C PRO A 51 -10.16 3.31 -17.72
N SER A 52 -11.30 3.72 -17.15
CA SER A 52 -11.70 3.33 -15.81
C SER A 52 -11.84 1.81 -15.69
N PRO A 53 -11.41 1.20 -14.59
CA PRO A 53 -11.72 -0.19 -14.31
C PRO A 53 -13.23 -0.40 -14.29
N PRO A 54 -13.68 -1.65 -14.47
CA PRO A 54 -15.09 -1.99 -14.38
C PRO A 54 -15.68 -1.44 -13.08
N ALA A 55 -16.69 -0.57 -13.17
CA ALA A 55 -17.24 0.21 -12.04
C ALA A 55 -17.64 -0.65 -10.83
N GLY A 56 -18.02 -1.92 -11.06
CA GLY A 56 -18.36 -2.88 -10.01
C GLY A 56 -17.18 -3.27 -9.10
N VAL A 57 -15.94 -3.17 -9.58
CA VAL A 57 -14.74 -3.40 -8.76
C VAL A 57 -14.50 -2.21 -7.84
N GLY A 58 -14.54 -0.98 -8.36
CA GLY A 58 -14.37 0.25 -7.58
C GLY A 58 -15.40 0.39 -6.45
N LEU A 59 -16.67 0.03 -6.71
CA LEU A 59 -17.73 0.10 -5.70
C LEU A 59 -17.53 -0.87 -4.52
N ARG A 60 -17.02 -2.08 -4.78
CA ARG A 60 -16.71 -3.05 -3.72
C ARG A 60 -15.53 -2.61 -2.85
N LEU A 61 -14.75 -1.65 -3.32
CA LEU A 61 -13.55 -1.15 -2.66
C LEU A 61 -13.71 0.19 -1.99
N GLY A 62 -14.76 0.92 -2.35
CA GLY A 62 -15.14 2.16 -1.67
C GLY A 62 -15.03 2.07 -0.14
N PRO A 63 -15.52 1.01 0.53
CA PRO A 63 -15.38 0.86 1.98
C PRO A 63 -13.94 0.79 2.48
N HIS A 64 -13.05 0.15 1.71
CA HIS A 64 -11.64 -0.03 2.06
C HIS A 64 -10.79 1.20 1.73
N LEU A 65 -11.24 2.05 0.82
CA LEU A 65 -10.58 3.29 0.38
C LEU A 65 -11.13 4.55 1.05
N ALA A 66 -12.10 4.41 1.96
CA ALA A 66 -12.84 5.53 2.55
C ALA A 66 -11.93 6.51 3.30
N ARG A 67 -10.92 5.99 4.00
CA ARG A 67 -9.96 6.82 4.75
C ARG A 67 -9.08 7.64 3.81
N GLU A 68 -8.58 7.02 2.76
CA GLU A 68 -7.70 7.65 1.77
C GLU A 68 -8.47 8.69 0.95
N LEU A 69 -9.71 8.39 0.56
CA LEU A 69 -10.62 9.35 -0.07
C LEU A 69 -10.92 10.55 0.84
N TYR A 70 -11.15 10.32 2.14
CA TYR A 70 -11.36 11.40 3.11
C TYR A 70 -10.14 12.33 3.20
N VAL A 71 -8.93 11.77 3.29
CA VAL A 71 -7.69 12.56 3.31
C VAL A 71 -7.51 13.33 2.00
N MET A 72 -7.81 12.70 0.86
CA MET A 72 -7.69 13.30 -0.45
C MET A 72 -8.66 14.48 -0.64
N VAL A 73 -9.93 14.33 -0.27
CA VAL A 73 -10.95 15.39 -0.33
C VAL A 73 -10.59 16.55 0.60
N ARG A 74 -10.09 16.27 1.80
CA ARG A 74 -9.64 17.31 2.74
C ARG A 74 -8.46 18.13 2.21
N ARG A 75 -7.55 17.51 1.44
CA ARG A 75 -6.45 18.20 0.76
C ARG A 75 -6.90 18.92 -0.50
N ALA A 76 -7.87 18.38 -1.22
CA ALA A 76 -8.49 19.03 -2.38
C ALA A 76 -9.23 20.32 -1.99
N GLY A 77 -9.97 20.31 -0.88
CA GLY A 77 -10.65 21.52 -0.39
C GLY A 77 -9.69 22.64 0.01
N THR A 78 -8.48 22.32 0.47
CA THR A 78 -7.43 23.33 0.71
C THR A 78 -6.66 23.72 -0.55
N LEU A 79 -6.81 23.01 -1.68
CA LEU A 79 -6.20 23.42 -2.95
C LEU A 79 -6.90 24.63 -3.57
N ASP A 80 -8.19 24.85 -3.28
CA ASP A 80 -8.91 26.05 -3.74
C ASP A 80 -8.32 27.32 -3.10
N ASP A 81 -7.99 27.26 -1.80
CA ASP A 81 -7.33 28.36 -1.09
C ASP A 81 -5.91 28.61 -1.63
N VAL A 82 -5.14 27.54 -1.83
CA VAL A 82 -3.75 27.62 -2.31
C VAL A 82 -3.67 28.06 -3.78
N SER A 83 -4.61 27.63 -4.62
CA SER A 83 -4.68 28.07 -6.01
C SER A 83 -5.12 29.53 -6.12
N GLY A 84 -6.09 29.97 -5.32
CA GLY A 84 -6.46 31.39 -5.21
C GLY A 84 -5.28 32.27 -4.77
N GLU A 85 -4.49 31.81 -3.81
CA GLU A 85 -3.27 32.51 -3.35
C GLU A 85 -2.18 32.56 -4.45
N LEU A 86 -1.98 31.46 -5.18
CA LEU A 86 -1.08 31.39 -6.33
C LEU A 86 -1.53 32.29 -7.49
N PHE A 87 -2.81 32.29 -7.85
CA PHE A 87 -3.35 33.17 -8.88
C PHE A 87 -3.26 34.64 -8.47
N GLY A 88 -3.49 34.97 -7.19
CA GLY A 88 -3.25 36.31 -6.66
C GLY A 88 -1.77 36.72 -6.71
N LEU A 89 -0.83 35.79 -6.56
CA LEU A 89 0.60 36.05 -6.70
C LEU A 89 1.03 36.27 -8.16
N ILE A 90 0.35 35.61 -9.11
CA ILE A 90 0.65 35.69 -10.55
C ILE A 90 -0.03 36.91 -11.20
N ASP A 91 -1.19 37.36 -10.68
CA ASP A 91 -1.95 38.52 -11.18
C ASP A 91 -1.38 39.87 -10.71
N ILE A 92 -0.46 39.87 -9.73
CA ILE A 92 0.31 41.06 -9.31
C ILE A 92 1.64 41.15 -10.10
N GLY A 93 1.54 41.03 -11.43
CA GLY A 93 2.65 41.10 -12.38
C GLY A 93 2.30 41.85 -13.65
#